data_AF-A0AAD1XVD6-F1
#
_entry.id   AF-A0AAD1XVD6-F1
#
_cell.length_a   1.000
_cell.length_b   1.000
_cell.length_c   1.000
_cell.angle_alpha   90.00
_cell.angle_beta   90.00
_cell.angle_gamma   90.00
#
_symmetry.space_group_name_H-M   'P 1'
#
loop_
_entity.id
_entity.type
_entity.pdbx_description
1 polymer ?
#
loop_
_entity_poly.entity_id
_entity_poly.type
_entity_poly.pdbx_seq_one_letter_code
_entity_poly.pdbx_strand_id
1 'polypeptide(L)'
;MSFGAPKGEKLRDRSLLTPSLSMNSLSLFKDPKLSTISMLRKVNKLNEDEKVQFEEKDFCQLCGAEFKKFLKPRHHCRTCGRSVCSKCCKGSGENRICDMCITEDENKELKNTYEGVLEEKQNQLEALRQNIISLDKRTAEKKQQLEINKNNLKEDLKKKLKETKAQLSNEIEKNETLKADLEMKREELLKRKEELTNIEYNLGKKKTFLKTKKEKLEEKELELEKIRAKLLKYQEGG
;
A
#
# COMPACT_ATOMS: atom_id res chain seq x y z
N MET A 1 -15.75 -5.87 40.89
CA MET A 1 -15.43 -4.96 39.79
C MET A 1 -15.03 -5.81 38.60
N SER A 2 -15.92 -5.89 37.61
CA SER A 2 -15.89 -6.90 36.55
C SER A 2 -15.13 -6.35 35.34
N PHE A 3 -14.02 -6.99 34.97
CA PHE A 3 -13.25 -6.65 33.78
C PHE A 3 -14.01 -7.11 32.53
N GLY A 4 -14.60 -6.16 31.81
CA GLY A 4 -15.26 -6.39 30.53
C GLY A 4 -14.23 -6.71 29.45
N ALA A 5 -14.35 -7.89 28.85
CA ALA A 5 -13.56 -8.29 27.68
C ALA A 5 -13.93 -7.40 26.46
N PRO A 6 -12.94 -6.99 25.64
CA PRO A 6 -13.21 -6.21 24.43
C PRO A 6 -13.93 -7.07 23.39
N LYS A 7 -15.05 -6.55 22.89
CA LYS A 7 -15.85 -7.16 21.83
C LYS A 7 -15.04 -7.17 20.53
N GLY A 8 -15.01 -8.35 19.91
CA GLY A 8 -14.21 -8.68 18.73
C GLY A 8 -14.36 -7.68 17.59
N GLU A 9 -13.20 -7.23 17.10
CA GLU A 9 -13.05 -6.59 15.80
C GLU A 9 -13.51 -7.56 14.72
N LYS A 10 -14.56 -7.16 14.00
CA LYS A 10 -14.96 -7.78 12.75
C LYS A 10 -13.80 -7.64 11.77
N LEU A 11 -13.10 -8.75 11.52
CA LEU A 11 -12.22 -8.95 10.38
C LEU A 11 -12.98 -8.50 9.13
N ARG A 12 -12.69 -7.30 8.65
CA ARG A 12 -13.19 -6.82 7.36
C ARG A 12 -12.49 -7.64 6.29
N ASP A 13 -13.30 -8.23 5.44
CA ASP A 13 -12.92 -9.07 4.31
C ASP A 13 -11.77 -8.46 3.51
N ARG A 14 -10.63 -9.15 3.56
CA ARG A 14 -9.43 -8.85 2.77
C ARG A 14 -9.58 -9.46 1.37
N SER A 15 -10.65 -9.11 0.69
CA SER A 15 -11.05 -9.72 -0.59
C SER A 15 -11.10 -8.70 -1.73
N LEU A 16 -10.13 -7.78 -1.87
CA LEU A 16 -10.12 -6.82 -2.99
C LEU A 16 -8.72 -6.41 -3.48
N LEU A 17 -7.75 -7.32 -3.50
CA LEU A 17 -6.51 -7.11 -4.26
C LEU A 17 -6.09 -8.41 -4.97
N THR A 18 -6.95 -8.91 -5.84
CA THR A 18 -6.44 -9.61 -7.03
C THR A 18 -6.13 -8.52 -8.05
N PRO A 19 -4.86 -8.30 -8.43
CA PRO A 19 -4.60 -7.62 -9.68
C PRO A 19 -5.26 -8.50 -10.74
N SER A 20 -6.31 -7.99 -11.39
CA SER A 20 -6.78 -8.55 -12.64
C SER A 20 -5.65 -8.35 -13.65
N LEU A 21 -4.65 -9.22 -13.58
CA LEU A 21 -3.80 -9.51 -14.73
C LEU A 21 -4.76 -10.10 -15.74
N SER A 22 -5.32 -9.20 -16.54
CA SER A 22 -6.00 -9.49 -17.79
C SER A 22 -5.06 -10.40 -18.58
N MET A 23 -5.26 -11.71 -18.44
CA MET A 23 -4.65 -12.78 -19.23
C MET A 23 -5.20 -12.78 -20.67
N ASN A 24 -5.58 -11.60 -21.18
CA ASN A 24 -5.92 -11.37 -22.57
C ASN A 24 -4.63 -11.06 -23.34
N SER A 25 -3.81 -12.06 -23.61
CA SER A 25 -2.92 -12.05 -24.80
C SER A 25 -2.33 -13.40 -25.18
N LEU A 26 -2.65 -14.51 -24.50
CA LEU A 26 -2.34 -15.86 -24.99
C LEU A 26 -3.41 -16.34 -25.99
N SER A 27 -3.71 -15.50 -26.98
CA SER A 27 -4.34 -15.92 -28.24
C SER A 27 -3.30 -16.38 -29.27
N LEU A 28 -2.13 -16.84 -28.82
CA LEU A 28 -1.02 -17.23 -29.71
C LEU A 28 -1.23 -18.60 -30.39
N PHE A 29 -2.36 -19.27 -30.15
CA PHE A 29 -2.69 -20.58 -30.73
C PHE A 29 -4.12 -20.66 -31.31
N LYS A 30 -4.72 -19.53 -31.67
CA LYS A 30 -5.85 -19.46 -32.61
C LYS A 30 -5.33 -18.67 -33.81
N ASP A 31 -4.60 -19.27 -34.74
CA ASP A 31 -5.16 -20.14 -35.77
C ASP A 31 -4.03 -20.97 -36.41
N PRO A 32 -4.14 -22.30 -36.57
CA PRO A 32 -3.41 -23.00 -37.61
C PRO A 32 -4.21 -22.84 -38.90
N LYS A 33 -4.29 -21.61 -39.45
CA LYS A 33 -4.50 -21.47 -40.89
C LYS A 33 -3.18 -21.87 -41.55
N LEU A 34 -2.96 -23.19 -41.61
CA LEU A 34 -2.16 -23.86 -42.63
C LEU A 34 -2.81 -23.57 -43.99
N SER A 35 -2.75 -22.32 -44.45
CA SER A 35 -3.12 -21.91 -45.81
C SER A 35 -1.88 -21.57 -46.64
N THR A 36 -0.71 -22.10 -46.25
CA THR A 36 0.58 -21.76 -46.86
C THR A 36 1.26 -22.94 -47.54
N ILE A 37 0.50 -23.95 -47.97
CA ILE A 37 1.01 -24.93 -48.96
C ILE A 37 1.31 -24.25 -50.31
N SER A 38 0.86 -23.00 -50.55
CA SER A 38 1.12 -22.28 -51.80
C SER A 38 2.42 -21.46 -51.85
N MET A 39 3.26 -21.44 -50.79
CA MET A 39 4.53 -20.68 -50.81
C MET A 39 5.80 -21.55 -50.83
N LEU A 40 5.69 -22.88 -50.73
CA LEU A 40 6.82 -23.80 -50.83
C LEU A 40 7.10 -24.20 -52.28
N ARG A 41 7.51 -23.20 -53.08
CA ARG A 41 8.21 -23.46 -54.34
C ARG A 41 9.42 -22.54 -54.57
N LYS A 42 9.92 -21.89 -53.51
CA LYS A 42 11.34 -21.51 -53.44
C LYS A 42 12.14 -22.76 -53.09
N VAL A 43 12.14 -23.70 -54.03
CA VAL A 43 13.10 -24.80 -54.01
C VAL A 43 14.46 -24.13 -53.92
N ASN A 44 15.17 -24.48 -52.86
CA ASN A 44 16.58 -24.22 -52.68
C ASN A 44 17.28 -24.25 -54.04
N LYS A 45 17.67 -23.07 -54.52
CA LYS A 45 18.57 -22.88 -55.66
C LYS A 45 19.98 -23.27 -55.20
N LEU A 46 20.12 -24.49 -54.67
CA LEU A 46 21.38 -25.07 -54.31
C LEU A 46 22.06 -25.41 -55.63
N ASN A 47 23.11 -24.65 -55.93
CA ASN A 47 24.10 -24.92 -56.96
C ASN A 47 23.51 -25.56 -58.23
N GLU A 48 22.87 -24.75 -59.08
CA GLU A 48 22.40 -25.15 -60.41
C GLU A 48 23.52 -25.79 -61.28
N ASP A 49 24.78 -25.66 -60.86
CA ASP A 49 25.94 -26.16 -61.58
C ASP A 49 26.34 -27.61 -61.24
N GLU A 50 25.84 -28.21 -60.16
CA GLU A 50 26.16 -29.60 -59.84
C GLU A 50 25.12 -30.54 -60.46
N LYS A 51 25.40 -30.98 -61.69
CA LYS A 51 24.58 -31.98 -62.39
C LYS A 51 24.54 -33.28 -61.59
N VAL A 52 23.42 -33.54 -60.95
CA VAL A 52 23.15 -34.81 -60.24
C VAL A 52 23.34 -35.97 -61.21
N GLN A 53 24.28 -36.88 -60.89
CA GLN A 53 24.51 -38.10 -61.68
C GLN A 53 23.37 -39.09 -61.44
N PHE A 54 22.81 -39.66 -62.52
CA PHE A 54 21.74 -40.64 -62.40
C PHE A 54 22.31 -42.04 -62.25
N GLU A 55 21.88 -42.72 -61.18
CA GLU A 55 22.26 -44.10 -60.95
C GLU A 55 21.39 -45.02 -61.79
N GLU A 56 22.01 -45.84 -62.64
CA GLU A 56 21.31 -46.83 -63.44
C GLU A 56 21.26 -48.18 -62.71
N LYS A 57 20.19 -48.40 -61.92
CA LYS A 57 19.95 -49.68 -61.23
C LYS A 57 18.73 -50.38 -61.81
N ASP A 58 18.75 -51.72 -61.89
CA ASP A 58 17.65 -52.53 -62.42
C ASP A 58 16.49 -52.74 -61.44
N PHE A 59 16.58 -52.12 -60.25
CA PHE A 59 15.55 -52.15 -59.21
C PHE A 59 15.35 -50.76 -58.57
N CYS A 60 14.18 -50.54 -58.00
CA CYS A 60 13.85 -49.33 -57.24
C CYS A 60 14.69 -49.29 -55.96
N GLN A 61 15.50 -48.24 -55.78
CA GLN A 61 16.37 -48.08 -54.61
C GLN A 61 15.63 -47.71 -53.30
N LEU A 62 14.30 -47.56 -53.33
CA LEU A 62 13.48 -47.35 -52.14
C LEU A 62 12.71 -48.60 -51.70
N CYS A 63 12.04 -49.29 -52.63
CA CYS A 63 11.21 -50.46 -52.31
C CYS A 63 11.75 -51.80 -52.82
N GLY A 64 12.89 -51.80 -53.51
CA GLY A 64 13.53 -53.01 -54.06
C GLY A 64 12.84 -53.60 -55.29
N ALA A 65 11.72 -53.05 -55.77
CA ALA A 65 10.99 -53.61 -56.91
C ALA A 65 11.80 -53.56 -58.21
N GLU A 66 11.95 -54.70 -58.89
CA GLU A 66 12.62 -54.80 -60.19
C GLU A 66 11.89 -54.02 -61.29
N PHE A 67 12.65 -53.36 -62.16
CA PHE A 67 12.14 -52.73 -63.36
C PHE A 67 11.97 -53.76 -64.47
N LYS A 68 10.83 -53.73 -65.16
CA LYS A 68 10.57 -54.56 -66.34
C LYS A 68 10.51 -53.66 -67.56
N LYS A 69 11.29 -53.96 -68.60
CA LYS A 69 11.53 -53.11 -69.80
C LYS A 69 10.27 -52.47 -70.40
N PHE A 70 9.09 -53.10 -70.26
CA PHE A 70 7.83 -52.59 -70.82
C PHE A 70 6.70 -52.32 -69.81
N LEU A 71 6.76 -52.88 -68.59
CA LEU A 71 5.64 -52.81 -67.63
C LEU A 71 5.88 -51.86 -66.46
N LYS A 72 7.14 -51.57 -66.12
CA LYS A 72 7.52 -50.73 -64.99
C LYS A 72 8.69 -49.85 -65.41
N PRO A 73 8.43 -48.69 -66.06
CA PRO A 73 9.49 -47.80 -66.50
C PRO A 73 10.32 -47.35 -65.29
N ARG A 74 11.64 -47.27 -65.48
CA ARG A 74 12.58 -46.69 -64.53
C ARG A 74 12.38 -45.18 -64.47
N HIS A 75 12.47 -44.62 -63.28
CA HIS A 75 12.49 -43.18 -63.07
C HIS A 75 13.70 -42.77 -62.26
N HIS A 76 14.17 -41.53 -62.42
CA HIS A 76 15.26 -40.99 -61.62
C HIS A 76 14.74 -39.83 -60.77
N CYS A 77 15.14 -39.80 -59.50
CA CYS A 77 14.92 -38.65 -58.64
C CYS A 77 15.81 -37.49 -59.09
N ARG A 78 15.25 -36.29 -59.26
CA ARG A 78 16.03 -35.12 -59.67
C ARG A 78 16.89 -34.53 -58.55
N THR A 79 16.54 -34.78 -57.29
CA THR A 79 17.30 -34.31 -56.12
C THR A 79 18.52 -35.18 -55.82
N CYS A 80 18.37 -36.51 -55.82
CA CYS A 80 19.44 -37.43 -55.41
C CYS A 80 19.94 -38.39 -56.50
N GLY A 81 19.33 -38.40 -57.69
CA GLY A 81 19.78 -39.20 -58.83
C GLY A 81 19.40 -40.68 -58.81
N ARG A 82 18.84 -41.19 -57.71
CA ARG A 82 18.48 -42.60 -57.54
C ARG A 82 17.41 -43.09 -58.54
N SER A 83 17.55 -44.34 -58.95
CA SER A 83 16.57 -45.12 -59.71
C SER A 83 15.38 -45.53 -58.82
N VAL A 84 14.18 -45.06 -59.14
CA VAL A 84 12.94 -45.29 -58.38
C VAL A 84 11.78 -45.70 -59.30
N CYS A 85 10.78 -46.40 -58.74
CA CYS A 85 9.54 -46.72 -59.47
C CYS A 85 8.51 -45.60 -59.33
N SER A 86 7.47 -45.63 -60.18
CA SER A 86 6.38 -44.63 -60.17
C SER A 86 5.65 -44.47 -58.84
N LYS A 87 5.64 -45.51 -57.99
CA LYS A 87 5.01 -45.45 -56.66
C LYS A 87 5.87 -44.77 -55.60
N CYS A 88 7.18 -44.73 -55.80
CA CYS A 88 8.15 -44.19 -54.82
C CYS A 88 8.64 -42.80 -55.21
N CYS A 89 7.97 -42.15 -56.17
CA CYS A 89 8.26 -40.78 -56.58
C CYS A 89 6.98 -40.01 -56.87
N LYS A 90 7.01 -38.70 -56.61
CA LYS A 90 5.96 -37.75 -56.96
C LYS A 90 6.46 -36.82 -58.08
N GLY A 91 5.52 -36.27 -58.84
CA GLY A 91 5.82 -35.37 -59.96
C GLY A 91 6.18 -36.08 -61.28
N SER A 92 6.43 -35.29 -62.32
CA SER A 92 6.76 -35.75 -63.67
C SER A 92 7.85 -34.86 -64.30
N GLY A 93 8.52 -35.40 -65.33
CA GLY A 93 9.56 -34.68 -66.07
C GLY A 93 10.69 -34.19 -65.16
N GLU A 94 10.92 -32.87 -65.19
CA GLU A 94 11.99 -32.18 -64.46
C GLU A 94 11.73 -32.09 -62.95
N ASN A 95 10.48 -32.22 -62.49
CA ASN A 95 10.09 -32.07 -61.08
C ASN A 95 9.91 -33.42 -60.36
N ARG A 96 10.48 -34.51 -60.87
CA ARG A 96 10.29 -35.84 -60.28
C ARG A 96 11.22 -36.04 -59.08
N ILE A 97 10.65 -36.21 -57.89
CA ILE A 97 11.40 -36.38 -56.64
C ILE A 97 10.93 -37.67 -55.95
N CYS A 98 11.85 -38.44 -55.38
CA CYS A 98 11.51 -39.65 -54.62
C CYS A 98 10.96 -39.31 -53.24
N ASP A 99 10.14 -40.20 -52.66
CA ASP A 99 9.48 -39.95 -51.36
C ASP A 99 10.50 -39.65 -50.25
N MET A 100 11.66 -40.31 -50.28
CA MET A 100 12.71 -40.09 -49.29
C MET A 100 13.26 -38.67 -49.32
N CYS A 101 13.55 -38.10 -50.51
CA CYS A 101 14.01 -36.72 -50.61
C CYS A 101 12.93 -35.71 -50.22
N ILE A 102 11.66 -36.00 -50.52
CA ILE A 102 10.54 -35.16 -50.06
C ILE A 102 10.49 -35.12 -48.53
N THR A 103 10.58 -36.28 -47.87
CA THR A 103 10.59 -36.35 -46.41
C THR A 103 11.83 -35.70 -45.80
N GLU A 104 13.00 -35.82 -46.41
CA GLU A 104 14.23 -35.13 -45.96
C GLU A 104 14.07 -33.61 -46.04
N ASP A 105 13.52 -33.08 -47.13
CA ASP A 105 13.24 -31.66 -47.29
C ASP A 105 12.21 -31.16 -46.26
N GLU A 106 11.10 -31.88 -46.07
CA GLU A 106 10.08 -31.57 -45.05
C GLU A 106 10.67 -31.58 -43.63
N ASN A 107 11.51 -32.57 -43.30
CA ASN A 107 12.18 -32.65 -42.01
C ASN A 107 13.16 -31.48 -41.80
N LYS A 108 13.86 -31.05 -42.86
CA LYS A 108 14.75 -29.88 -42.81
C LYS A 108 13.97 -28.60 -42.53
N GLU A 109 12.84 -28.40 -43.21
CA GLU A 109 11.95 -27.26 -42.97
C GLU A 109 11.39 -27.27 -41.54
N LEU A 110 10.96 -28.44 -41.06
CA LEU A 110 10.47 -28.61 -39.69
C LEU A 110 11.56 -28.30 -38.66
N LYS A 111 12.79 -28.77 -38.90
CA LYS A 111 13.94 -28.50 -38.03
C LYS A 111 14.23 -27.00 -37.95
N ASN A 112 14.31 -26.31 -39.09
CA ASN A 112 14.54 -24.87 -39.13
C ASN A 112 13.42 -24.10 -38.39
N THR A 113 12.17 -24.53 -38.58
CA THR A 113 11.01 -23.95 -37.88
C THR A 113 11.13 -24.15 -36.37
N TYR A 114 11.48 -25.36 -35.93
CA TYR A 114 11.66 -25.68 -34.53
C TYR A 114 12.80 -24.87 -33.89
N GLU A 115 13.94 -24.74 -34.60
CA GLU A 115 15.08 -23.93 -34.15
C GLU A 115 14.68 -22.46 -33.97
N GLY A 116 13.94 -21.88 -34.93
CA GLY A 116 13.44 -20.51 -34.81
C GLY A 116 12.48 -20.30 -33.63
N VAL A 117 11.56 -21.24 -33.40
CA VAL A 117 10.66 -21.20 -32.22
C VAL A 117 11.45 -21.33 -30.93
N LEU A 118 12.46 -22.19 -30.88
CA LEU A 118 13.30 -22.38 -29.70
C LEU A 118 14.09 -21.10 -29.38
N GLU A 119 14.68 -20.46 -30.39
CA GLU A 119 15.38 -19.17 -30.25
C GLU A 119 14.44 -18.07 -29.76
N GLU A 120 13.22 -17.97 -30.32
CA GLU A 120 12.21 -17.01 -29.86
C GLU A 120 11.87 -17.23 -28.38
N LYS A 121 11.68 -18.50 -27.96
CA LYS A 121 11.39 -18.84 -26.57
C LYS A 121 12.56 -18.53 -25.63
N GLN A 122 13.79 -18.75 -26.07
CA GLN A 122 14.98 -18.38 -25.33
C GLN A 122 15.06 -16.86 -25.13
N ASN A 123 14.80 -16.09 -26.18
CA ASN A 123 14.76 -14.62 -26.11
C ASN A 123 13.64 -14.13 -25.17
N GLN A 124 12.46 -14.76 -25.20
CA GLN A 124 11.37 -14.46 -24.27
C GLN A 124 11.76 -14.77 -22.81
N LEU A 125 12.41 -15.90 -22.56
CA LEU A 125 12.89 -16.26 -21.23
C LEU A 125 13.93 -15.27 -20.71
N GLU A 126 14.86 -14.83 -21.56
CA GLU A 126 15.88 -13.87 -21.15
C GLU A 126 15.27 -12.49 -20.85
N ALA A 127 14.31 -12.02 -21.67
CA ALA A 127 13.56 -10.80 -21.37
C ALA A 127 12.82 -10.88 -20.03
N LEU A 128 12.19 -12.03 -19.72
CA LEU A 128 11.53 -12.25 -18.43
C LEU A 128 12.53 -12.26 -17.26
N ARG A 129 13.72 -12.84 -17.43
CA ARG A 129 14.78 -12.80 -16.41
C ARG A 129 15.22 -11.37 -16.12
N GLN A 130 15.45 -10.55 -17.14
CA GLN A 130 15.80 -9.14 -16.95
C GLN A 130 14.69 -8.36 -16.23
N ASN A 131 13.43 -8.66 -16.54
CA ASN A 131 12.29 -8.08 -15.83
C ASN A 131 12.28 -8.46 -14.34
N ILE A 132 12.51 -9.73 -14.00
CA ILE A 132 12.60 -10.20 -12.60
C ILE A 132 13.70 -9.44 -11.85
N ILE A 133 14.91 -9.35 -12.44
CA ILE A 133 16.04 -8.62 -11.85
C ILE A 133 15.66 -7.14 -11.57
N SER A 134 14.98 -6.49 -12.52
CA SER A 134 14.55 -5.10 -12.35
C SER A 134 13.51 -4.92 -11.23
N LEU A 135 12.60 -5.89 -11.07
CA LEU A 135 11.57 -5.89 -10.03
C LEU A 135 12.17 -6.15 -8.64
N ASP A 136 13.15 -7.05 -8.55
CA ASP A 136 13.88 -7.31 -7.30
C ASP A 136 14.63 -6.07 -6.84
N LYS A 137 15.31 -5.37 -7.76
CA LYS A 137 15.97 -4.09 -7.47
C LYS A 137 14.99 -3.06 -6.91
N ARG A 138 13.86 -2.83 -7.60
CA ARG A 138 12.81 -1.89 -7.14
C ARG A 138 12.24 -2.28 -5.77
N THR A 139 12.11 -3.58 -5.53
CA THR A 139 11.62 -4.11 -4.24
C THR A 139 12.63 -3.85 -3.13
N ALA A 140 13.93 -4.02 -3.39
CA ALA A 140 14.98 -3.70 -2.44
C ALA A 140 15.03 -2.19 -2.12
N GLU A 141 14.95 -1.34 -3.14
CA GLU A 141 14.90 0.13 -2.97
C GLU A 141 13.71 0.57 -2.12
N LYS A 142 12.51 0.03 -2.38
CA LYS A 142 11.32 0.33 -1.58
C LYS A 142 11.44 -0.14 -0.13
N LYS A 143 12.04 -1.30 0.11
CA LYS A 143 12.31 -1.79 1.47
C LYS A 143 13.27 -0.87 2.22
N GLN A 144 14.35 -0.44 1.56
CA GLN A 144 15.30 0.52 2.14
C GLN A 144 14.61 1.85 2.46
N GLN A 145 13.80 2.39 1.54
CA GLN A 145 13.06 3.63 1.76
C GLN A 145 12.08 3.51 2.94
N LEU A 146 11.40 2.37 3.07
CA LEU A 146 10.48 2.12 4.17
C LEU A 146 11.22 2.12 5.51
N GLU A 147 12.41 1.52 5.60
CA GLU A 147 13.20 1.50 6.82
C GLU A 147 13.71 2.90 7.19
N ILE A 148 14.14 3.71 6.21
CA ILE A 148 14.50 5.12 6.41
C ILE A 148 13.29 5.90 6.97
N ASN A 149 12.12 5.77 6.34
CA ASN A 149 10.91 6.46 6.77
C ASN A 149 10.48 6.06 8.19
N LYS A 150 10.60 4.78 8.53
CA LYS A 150 10.30 4.25 9.87
C LYS A 150 11.24 4.83 10.93
N ASN A 151 12.53 4.94 10.62
CA ASN A 151 13.50 5.53 11.54
C ASN A 151 13.27 7.03 11.74
N ASN A 152 12.99 7.76 10.67
CA ASN A 152 12.65 9.18 10.75
C ASN A 152 11.39 9.42 11.61
N LEU A 153 10.33 8.63 11.37
CA LEU A 153 9.10 8.72 12.16
C LEU A 153 9.34 8.42 13.64
N LYS A 154 10.20 7.43 13.95
CA LYS A 154 10.55 7.08 15.32
C LYS A 154 11.28 8.23 16.02
N GLU A 155 12.23 8.88 15.37
CA GLU A 155 12.94 10.03 15.95
C GLU A 155 12.03 11.25 16.10
N ASP A 156 11.13 11.51 15.14
CA ASP A 156 10.14 12.58 15.25
C ASP A 156 9.19 12.36 16.43
N LEU A 157 8.70 11.13 16.61
CA LEU A 157 7.85 10.78 17.76
C LEU A 157 8.60 10.92 19.08
N LYS A 158 9.87 10.52 19.12
CA LYS A 158 10.72 10.66 20.31
C LYS A 158 10.96 12.14 20.66
N LYS A 159 11.17 12.99 19.64
CA LYS A 159 11.29 14.43 19.81
C LYS A 159 10.01 15.04 20.36
N LYS A 160 8.85 14.75 19.74
CA LYS A 160 7.54 15.22 20.22
C LYS A 160 7.25 14.76 21.65
N LEU A 161 7.55 13.51 21.99
CA LEU A 161 7.39 12.99 23.34
C LEU A 161 8.23 13.78 24.37
N LYS A 162 9.48 14.10 24.02
CA LYS A 162 10.36 14.91 24.87
C LYS A 162 9.82 16.33 25.07
N GLU A 163 9.34 16.96 24.00
CA GLU A 163 8.76 18.30 24.03
C GLU A 163 7.48 18.33 24.89
N THR A 164 6.55 17.40 24.67
CA THR A 164 5.32 17.30 25.48
C THR A 164 5.63 17.01 26.94
N LYS A 165 6.64 16.17 27.24
CA LYS A 165 7.05 15.91 28.63
C LYS A 165 7.60 17.18 29.29
N ALA A 166 8.39 17.97 28.58
CA ALA A 166 8.91 19.24 29.10
C ALA A 166 7.78 20.26 29.33
N GLN A 167 6.83 20.36 28.40
CA GLN A 167 5.65 21.22 28.54
C GLN A 167 4.83 20.84 29.78
N LEU A 168 4.55 19.54 29.97
CA LEU A 168 3.81 19.06 31.13
C LEU A 168 4.55 19.33 32.44
N SER A 169 5.87 19.17 32.47
CA SER A 169 6.70 19.52 33.64
C SER A 169 6.53 21.00 34.02
N ASN A 170 6.61 21.90 33.04
CA ASN A 170 6.44 23.33 33.26
C ASN A 170 5.01 23.69 33.73
N GLU A 171 3.99 22.99 33.24
CA GLU A 171 2.60 23.18 33.69
C GLU A 171 2.39 22.70 35.12
N ILE A 172 3.02 21.58 35.51
CA ILE A 172 3.01 21.10 36.89
C ILE A 172 3.62 22.16 37.82
N GLU A 173 4.80 22.69 37.49
CA GLU A 173 5.45 23.74 38.29
C GLU A 173 4.56 25.00 38.42
N LYS A 174 3.94 25.45 37.32
CA LYS A 174 2.99 26.57 37.35
C LYS A 174 1.76 26.30 38.23
N ASN A 175 1.26 25.07 38.23
CA ASN A 175 0.12 24.71 39.07
C ASN A 175 0.51 24.68 40.56
N GLU A 176 1.73 24.26 40.88
CA GLU A 176 2.26 24.29 42.24
C GLU A 176 2.42 25.73 42.76
N THR A 177 2.94 26.65 41.94
CA THR A 177 3.03 28.06 42.33
C THR A 177 1.65 28.69 42.54
N LEU A 178 0.71 28.46 41.62
CA LEU A 178 -0.68 28.93 41.76
C LEU A 178 -1.35 28.37 43.02
N LYS A 179 -1.06 27.11 43.37
CA LYS A 179 -1.58 26.51 44.60
C LYS A 179 -1.03 27.20 45.84
N ALA A 180 0.26 27.50 45.88
CA ALA A 180 0.89 28.26 46.97
C ALA A 180 0.29 29.67 47.10
N ASP A 181 0.10 30.38 45.98
CA ASP A 181 -0.52 31.71 45.96
C ASP A 181 -1.95 31.68 46.50
N LEU A 182 -2.73 30.65 46.13
CA LEU A 182 -4.09 30.46 46.64
C LEU A 182 -4.10 30.17 48.15
N GLU A 183 -3.13 29.43 48.66
CA GLU A 183 -2.98 29.15 50.08
C GLU A 183 -2.65 30.44 50.86
N MET A 184 -1.70 31.24 50.39
CA MET A 184 -1.40 32.54 50.97
C MET A 184 -2.62 33.48 51.01
N LYS A 185 -3.40 33.54 49.92
CA LYS A 185 -4.64 34.35 49.88
C LYS A 185 -5.70 33.84 50.85
N ARG A 186 -5.80 32.52 51.07
CA ARG A 186 -6.72 31.94 52.05
C ARG A 186 -6.34 32.36 53.47
N GLU A 187 -5.06 32.35 53.80
CA GLU A 187 -4.57 32.82 55.11
C GLU A 187 -4.83 34.32 55.31
N GLU A 188 -4.59 35.15 54.29
CA GLU A 188 -4.89 36.58 54.35
C GLU A 188 -6.39 36.84 54.58
N LEU A 189 -7.26 36.09 53.89
CA LEU A 189 -8.70 36.18 54.09
C LEU A 189 -9.13 35.74 55.50
N LEU A 190 -8.48 34.74 56.09
CA LEU A 190 -8.74 34.33 57.47
C LEU A 190 -8.39 35.45 58.46
N LYS A 191 -7.21 36.08 58.32
CA LYS A 191 -6.81 37.23 59.14
C LYS A 191 -7.79 38.39 59.02
N ARG A 192 -8.21 38.74 57.80
CA ARG A 192 -9.22 39.79 57.59
C ARG A 192 -10.58 39.45 58.22
N LYS A 193 -10.99 38.18 58.20
CA LYS A 193 -12.22 37.75 58.88
C LYS A 193 -12.10 37.95 60.39
N GLU A 194 -10.98 37.60 61.00
CA GLU A 194 -10.73 37.82 62.43
C GLU A 194 -10.77 39.32 62.78
N GLU A 195 -10.12 40.17 61.98
CA GLU A 195 -10.19 41.63 62.14
C GLU A 195 -11.63 42.16 62.08
N LEU A 196 -12.43 41.69 61.11
CA LEU A 196 -13.84 42.05 61.00
C LEU A 196 -14.63 41.62 62.23
N THR A 197 -14.46 40.39 62.72
CA THR A 197 -15.15 39.93 63.94
C THR A 197 -14.80 40.78 65.17
N ASN A 198 -13.53 41.22 65.29
CA ASN A 198 -13.10 42.12 66.35
C ASN A 198 -13.74 43.52 66.23
N ILE A 199 -13.85 44.04 65.01
CA ILE A 199 -14.52 45.33 64.74
C ILE A 199 -16.00 45.23 65.11
N GLU A 200 -16.69 44.16 64.68
CA GLU A 200 -18.10 43.91 64.99
C GLU A 200 -18.34 43.85 66.50
N TYR A 201 -17.49 43.14 67.23
CA TYR A 201 -17.53 43.08 68.70
C TYR A 201 -17.40 44.47 69.34
N ASN A 202 -16.42 45.27 68.90
CA ASN A 202 -16.20 46.63 69.41
C ASN A 202 -17.36 47.57 69.07
N LEU A 203 -17.93 47.47 67.87
CA LEU A 203 -19.14 48.20 67.48
C LEU A 203 -20.32 47.81 68.37
N GLY A 204 -20.48 46.53 68.68
CA GLY A 204 -21.48 46.03 69.63
C GLY A 204 -21.37 46.71 71.00
N LYS A 205 -20.17 46.77 71.58
CA LYS A 205 -19.90 47.49 72.84
C LYS A 205 -20.23 48.98 72.78
N LYS A 206 -19.86 49.66 71.69
CA LYS A 206 -20.18 51.09 71.52
C LYS A 206 -21.68 51.32 71.42
N LYS A 207 -22.41 50.45 70.72
CA LYS A 207 -23.88 50.52 70.62
C LYS A 207 -24.55 50.39 71.99
N THR A 208 -24.13 49.42 72.82
CA THR A 208 -24.68 49.26 74.17
C THR A 208 -24.34 50.44 75.08
N PHE A 209 -23.11 50.97 74.98
CA PHE A 209 -22.69 52.19 75.69
C PHE A 209 -23.55 53.41 75.31
N LEU A 210 -23.73 53.65 74.00
CA LEU A 210 -24.56 54.75 73.50
C LEU A 210 -26.02 54.61 73.93
N LYS A 211 -26.57 53.39 73.91
CA LYS A 211 -27.92 53.11 74.42
C LYS A 211 -28.06 53.50 75.90
N THR A 212 -27.12 53.05 76.73
CA THR A 212 -27.09 53.38 78.17
C THR A 212 -26.98 54.90 78.41
N LYS A 213 -26.15 55.58 77.62
CA LYS A 213 -26.00 57.05 77.70
C LYS A 213 -27.28 57.78 77.30
N LYS A 214 -27.98 57.28 76.28
CA LYS A 214 -29.27 57.82 75.84
C LYS A 214 -30.33 57.68 76.93
N GLU A 215 -30.47 56.50 77.52
CA GLU A 215 -31.40 56.25 78.63
C GLU A 215 -31.13 57.18 79.83
N LYS A 216 -29.85 57.40 80.19
CA LYS A 216 -29.47 58.37 81.23
C LYS A 216 -29.78 59.82 80.87
N LEU A 217 -29.66 60.18 79.59
CA LEU A 217 -29.99 61.53 79.12
C LEU A 217 -31.49 61.77 79.24
N GLU A 218 -32.31 60.81 78.78
CA GLU A 218 -33.78 60.85 78.90
C GLU A 218 -34.22 60.96 80.37
N GLU A 219 -33.56 60.24 81.29
CA GLU A 219 -33.80 60.36 82.74
C GLU A 219 -33.50 61.77 83.27
N LYS A 220 -32.37 62.37 82.84
CA LYS A 220 -31.98 63.73 83.23
C LYS A 220 -32.92 64.80 82.66
N GLU A 221 -33.40 64.63 81.43
CA GLU A 221 -34.40 65.51 80.82
C GLU A 221 -35.69 65.49 81.63
N LEU A 222 -36.15 64.30 82.04
CA LEU A 222 -37.33 64.14 82.90
C LEU A 222 -37.15 64.80 84.28
N GLU A 223 -35.96 64.69 84.89
CA GLU A 223 -35.63 65.41 86.13
C GLU A 223 -35.68 66.93 85.96
N LEU A 224 -35.09 67.46 84.89
CA LEU A 224 -35.12 68.89 84.57
C LEU A 224 -36.54 69.39 84.37
N GLU A 225 -37.38 68.61 83.70
CA GLU A 225 -38.79 68.94 83.47
C GLU A 225 -39.57 69.01 84.80
N LYS A 226 -39.33 68.07 85.72
CA LYS A 226 -39.86 68.12 87.10
C LYS A 226 -39.40 69.37 87.85
N ILE A 227 -38.13 69.76 87.72
CA ILE A 227 -37.59 70.98 88.36
C ILE A 227 -38.26 72.23 87.77
N ARG A 228 -38.36 72.33 86.44
CA ARG A 228 -39.05 73.43 85.75
C ARG A 228 -40.50 73.56 86.22
N ALA A 229 -41.22 72.46 86.32
CA ALA A 229 -42.59 72.44 86.84
C ALA A 229 -42.68 72.93 88.30
N LYS A 230 -41.70 72.60 89.17
CA LYS A 230 -41.63 73.13 90.53
C LYS A 230 -41.37 74.63 90.56
N LEU A 231 -40.45 75.14 89.71
CA LEU A 231 -40.14 76.57 89.63
C LEU A 231 -41.35 77.40 89.16
N LEU A 232 -42.10 76.91 88.17
CA LEU A 232 -43.36 77.52 87.73
C LEU A 232 -44.35 77.68 88.89
N LYS A 233 -44.54 76.63 89.71
CA LYS A 233 -45.40 76.71 90.91
C LYS A 233 -44.91 77.75 91.94
N TYR A 234 -43.60 77.93 92.08
CA TYR A 234 -43.04 78.94 92.96
C TYR A 234 -43.31 80.37 92.46
N GLN A 235 -43.34 80.59 91.14
CA GLN A 235 -43.62 81.90 90.54
C GLN A 235 -45.10 82.30 90.60
N GLU A 236 -46.03 81.34 90.75
CA GLU A 236 -47.47 81.59 90.87
C GLU A 236 -47.94 81.78 92.33
N GLY A 237 -47.10 81.44 93.31
CA GLY A 237 -47.44 81.43 94.74
C GLY A 237 -46.69 82.46 95.60
N GLY A 238 -45.89 83.35 95.00
CA GLY A 238 -45.23 84.49 95.65
C GLY A 238 -45.50 85.77 94.88
#